data_AF-A0A954YTP8-F1
#
_entry.id   AF-A0A954YTP8-F1
#
_cell.length_a   1.000
_cell.length_b   1.000
_cell.length_c   1.000
_cell.angle_alpha   90.00
_cell.angle_beta   90.00
_cell.angle_gamma   90.00
#
_symmetry.space_group_name_H-M   'P 1'
#
loop_
_entity.id
_entity.type
_entity.pdbx_description
1 polymer ?
#
loop_
_entity_poly.entity_id
_entity_poly.type
_entity_poly.pdbx_seq_one_letter_code
_entity_poly.pdbx_strand_id
1 'polypeptide(L)'
;MGKVSKSRSLLAVGVMALSAPAAFGALYEENFNVDHTANWTVNDPGVTDIGVDFFYDYSAIGVPSASGGDTLGLKMTANNVDGVFGGFSVSPTGESFTGNYTVSFQMWQNYVGPVGPGGSGTTQLSTMGIGSSGTVGVWPGNGGEAVMFGATLDGGSSVDYRAYSS
;
A
#
# COMPACT_ATOMS: atom_id res chain seq x y z
N MET A 1 76.51 38.25 -19.10
CA MET A 1 75.79 37.56 -18.01
C MET A 1 74.30 37.90 -18.09
N GLY A 2 73.50 37.06 -18.77
CA GLY A 2 72.05 37.21 -18.83
C GLY A 2 71.37 36.33 -17.77
N LYS A 3 70.52 36.90 -16.92
CA LYS A 3 69.72 36.16 -15.93
C LYS A 3 68.42 35.67 -16.58
N VAL A 4 68.20 34.35 -16.58
CA VAL A 4 66.95 33.72 -16.98
C VAL A 4 66.01 33.66 -15.77
N SER A 5 64.81 34.21 -15.91
CA SER A 5 63.72 34.11 -14.92
C SER A 5 62.87 32.87 -15.20
N LYS A 6 62.63 32.03 -14.19
CA LYS A 6 61.71 30.88 -14.27
C LYS A 6 60.34 31.30 -13.73
N SER A 7 59.30 31.32 -14.57
CA SER A 7 57.93 31.49 -14.10
C SER A 7 57.43 30.20 -13.46
N ARG A 8 56.68 30.33 -12.36
CA ARG A 8 55.99 29.22 -11.70
C ARG A 8 54.50 29.38 -11.96
N SER A 9 53.93 28.51 -12.79
CA SER A 9 52.48 28.41 -12.97
C SER A 9 51.87 27.68 -11.78
N LEU A 10 50.97 28.34 -11.04
CA LEU A 10 50.09 27.67 -10.09
C LEU A 10 48.86 27.14 -10.83
N LEU A 11 48.62 25.84 -10.71
CA LEU A 11 47.37 25.20 -11.15
C LEU A 11 46.38 25.27 -9.98
N ALA A 12 45.29 26.01 -10.14
CA ALA A 12 44.18 26.01 -9.19
C ALA A 12 43.24 24.84 -9.53
N VAL A 13 43.13 23.86 -8.63
CA VAL A 13 42.14 22.78 -8.73
C VAL A 13 40.86 23.28 -8.08
N GLY A 14 39.85 23.59 -8.90
CA GLY A 14 38.50 23.90 -8.43
C GLY A 14 37.79 22.62 -8.01
N VAL A 15 37.44 22.50 -6.72
CA VAL A 15 36.57 21.43 -6.22
C VAL A 15 35.13 21.80 -6.57
N MET A 16 34.55 21.11 -7.55
CA MET A 16 33.08 21.10 -7.72
C MET A 16 32.48 20.22 -6.63
N ALA A 17 31.76 20.82 -5.69
CA ALA A 17 30.90 20.07 -4.79
C ALA A 17 29.72 19.52 -5.61
N LEU A 18 29.73 18.22 -5.90
CA LEU A 18 28.53 17.52 -6.38
C LEU A 18 27.54 17.48 -5.21
N SER A 19 26.44 18.22 -5.33
CA SER A 19 25.26 18.04 -4.50
C SER A 19 24.71 16.64 -4.74
N ALA A 20 24.85 15.74 -3.77
CA ALA A 20 24.19 14.45 -3.80
C ALA A 20 22.66 14.66 -3.85
N PRO A 21 21.89 13.85 -4.60
CA PRO A 21 20.44 13.90 -4.52
C PRO A 21 20.02 13.61 -3.07
N ALA A 22 19.13 14.44 -2.54
CA ALA A 22 18.51 14.15 -1.25
C ALA A 22 17.77 12.82 -1.35
N ALA A 23 18.14 11.84 -0.52
CA ALA A 23 17.34 10.65 -0.34
C ALA A 23 16.04 11.09 0.36
N PHE A 24 14.91 11.00 -0.33
CA PHE A 24 13.61 11.14 0.31
C PHE A 24 13.35 9.87 1.13
N GLY A 25 13.23 10.02 2.46
CA GLY A 25 12.76 8.93 3.32
C GLY A 25 11.28 8.66 3.11
N ALA A 26 10.82 7.46 3.47
CA ALA A 26 9.40 7.14 3.48
C ALA A 26 8.65 8.13 4.38
N LEU A 27 7.50 8.65 3.91
CA LEU A 27 6.61 9.47 4.73
C LEU A 27 5.95 8.64 5.83
N TYR A 28 5.65 7.38 5.50
CA TYR A 28 5.12 6.36 6.38
C TYR A 28 5.47 4.99 5.78
N GLU A 29 5.79 4.03 6.62
CA GLU A 29 6.03 2.64 6.24
C GLU A 29 5.47 1.73 7.33
N GLU A 30 4.88 0.62 6.91
CA GLU A 30 4.45 -0.45 7.80
C GLU A 30 4.77 -1.80 7.15
N ASN A 31 5.36 -2.69 7.93
CA ASN A 31 5.72 -4.05 7.52
C ASN A 31 5.09 -5.12 8.42
N PHE A 32 4.44 -4.71 9.52
CA PHE A 32 3.81 -5.57 10.52
C PHE A 32 4.74 -6.65 11.10
N ASN A 33 6.05 -6.44 11.08
CA ASN A 33 7.01 -7.32 11.77
C ASN A 33 7.09 -7.06 13.29
N VAL A 34 6.41 -6.01 13.74
CA VAL A 34 6.10 -5.71 15.14
C VAL A 34 4.60 -5.45 15.22
N ASP A 35 3.99 -5.81 16.35
CA ASP A 35 2.57 -5.53 16.57
C ASP A 35 2.34 -4.02 16.75
N HIS A 36 1.91 -3.39 15.66
CA HIS A 36 1.48 -1.99 15.61
C HIS A 36 -0.04 -1.87 15.47
N THR A 37 -0.82 -2.86 15.89
CA THR A 37 -2.29 -2.84 15.78
C THR A 37 -2.90 -1.56 16.35
N ALA A 38 -2.36 -1.04 17.45
CA ALA A 38 -2.82 0.19 18.08
C ALA A 38 -2.62 1.47 17.24
N ASN A 39 -1.82 1.41 16.17
CA ASN A 39 -1.56 2.53 15.26
C ASN A 39 -2.51 2.53 14.04
N TRP A 40 -3.46 1.60 13.99
CA TRP A 40 -4.37 1.43 12.86
C TRP A 40 -5.84 1.52 13.29
N THR A 41 -6.63 2.24 12.50
CA THR A 41 -8.08 2.34 12.66
C THR A 41 -8.77 1.41 11.67
N VAL A 42 -9.68 0.57 12.16
CA VAL A 42 -10.64 -0.17 11.32
C VAL A 42 -11.87 0.70 11.11
N ASN A 43 -12.13 1.07 9.85
CA ASN A 43 -13.24 1.90 9.43
C ASN A 43 -14.37 1.02 8.90
N ASP A 44 -15.14 0.45 9.84
CA ASP A 44 -16.25 -0.44 9.54
C ASP A 44 -17.60 0.32 9.49
N PRO A 45 -18.29 0.36 8.33
CA PRO A 45 -19.62 0.95 8.24
C PRO A 45 -20.74 0.01 8.74
N GLY A 46 -20.44 -1.24 9.09
CA GLY A 46 -21.41 -2.21 9.62
C GLY A 46 -22.38 -2.77 8.57
N VAL A 47 -21.95 -2.89 7.31
CA VAL A 47 -22.81 -3.31 6.18
C VAL A 47 -22.77 -4.82 5.92
N THR A 48 -21.63 -5.46 6.17
CA THR A 48 -21.40 -6.89 5.97
C THR A 48 -20.43 -7.38 7.05
N ASP A 49 -20.35 -8.68 7.25
CA ASP A 49 -19.38 -9.27 8.18
C ASP A 49 -17.93 -9.02 7.71
N ILE A 50 -17.06 -8.65 8.65
CA ILE A 50 -15.65 -8.33 8.37
C ILE A 50 -14.70 -9.08 9.31
N GLY A 51 -13.46 -9.22 8.88
CA GLY A 51 -12.36 -9.74 9.69
C GLY A 51 -11.08 -8.96 9.41
N VAL A 52 -10.36 -8.62 10.47
CA VAL A 52 -9.10 -7.88 10.40
C VAL A 52 -8.12 -8.48 11.41
N ASP A 53 -7.03 -9.04 10.90
CA ASP A 53 -5.93 -9.54 11.70
C ASP A 53 -4.67 -8.74 11.31
N PHE A 54 -4.28 -7.79 12.16
CA PHE A 54 -2.97 -7.15 12.08
C PHE A 54 -1.91 -8.10 12.65
N PHE A 55 -0.65 -7.92 12.24
CA PHE A 55 0.45 -8.77 12.73
C PHE A 55 0.21 -10.28 12.47
N TYR A 56 -0.50 -10.60 11.40
CA TYR A 56 -0.90 -11.96 11.07
C TYR A 56 0.20 -12.69 10.29
N ASP A 57 0.58 -13.89 10.74
CA ASP A 57 1.45 -14.80 9.98
C ASP A 57 0.69 -15.42 8.82
N TYR A 58 0.83 -14.81 7.65
CA TYR A 58 0.15 -15.27 6.43
C TYR A 58 0.78 -16.53 5.83
N SER A 59 1.96 -16.96 6.28
CA SER A 59 2.52 -18.24 5.86
C SER A 59 1.64 -19.42 6.34
N ALA A 60 0.88 -19.23 7.42
CA ALA A 60 -0.07 -20.21 7.95
C ALA A 60 -1.20 -20.57 6.97
N ILE A 61 -1.48 -19.71 5.98
CA ILE A 61 -2.47 -19.95 4.92
C ILE A 61 -1.82 -20.16 3.54
N GLY A 62 -0.51 -20.42 3.51
CA GLY A 62 0.22 -20.73 2.28
C GLY A 62 0.52 -19.53 1.39
N VAL A 63 0.38 -18.30 1.90
CA VAL A 63 0.78 -17.10 1.17
C VAL A 63 2.31 -17.01 1.17
N PRO A 64 2.97 -16.85 -0.01
CA PRO A 64 4.42 -16.69 -0.08
C PRO A 64 4.91 -15.45 0.66
N SER A 65 6.16 -15.48 1.14
CA SER A 65 6.79 -14.32 1.76
C SER A 65 6.81 -13.10 0.84
N ALA A 66 6.58 -11.92 1.42
CA ALA A 66 6.75 -10.63 0.75
C ALA A 66 8.22 -10.41 0.29
N SER A 67 8.43 -9.44 -0.61
CA SER A 67 9.76 -9.00 -1.03
C SER A 67 10.53 -8.43 0.16
N GLY A 68 11.42 -9.24 0.74
CA GLY A 68 12.05 -8.98 2.03
C GLY A 68 12.18 -10.24 2.88
N GLY A 69 11.36 -11.27 2.61
CA GLY A 69 11.33 -12.52 3.39
C GLY A 69 10.36 -12.49 4.57
N ASP A 70 9.63 -11.38 4.75
CA ASP A 70 8.62 -11.24 5.80
C ASP A 70 7.48 -12.24 5.59
N THR A 71 6.83 -12.60 6.69
CA THR A 71 5.65 -13.50 6.73
C THR A 71 4.51 -12.93 7.55
N LEU A 72 4.73 -11.79 8.20
CA LEU A 72 3.74 -11.07 8.98
C LEU A 72 3.14 -9.94 8.17
N GLY A 73 1.85 -9.68 8.35
CA GLY A 73 1.12 -8.69 7.56
C GLY A 73 -0.25 -8.34 8.12
N LEU A 74 -1.00 -7.61 7.30
CA LEU A 74 -2.41 -7.34 7.51
C LEU A 74 -3.23 -8.32 6.68
N LYS A 75 -4.11 -9.07 7.36
CA LYS A 75 -5.12 -9.90 6.71
C LYS A 75 -6.49 -9.24 6.87
N MET A 76 -7.20 -9.11 5.76
CA MET A 76 -8.54 -8.54 5.70
C MET A 76 -9.48 -9.53 4.99
N THR A 77 -10.70 -9.64 5.50
CA THR A 77 -11.79 -10.41 4.88
C THR A 77 -13.10 -9.64 5.03
N ALA A 78 -13.97 -9.73 4.05
CA ALA A 78 -15.32 -9.16 4.10
C ALA A 78 -16.33 -10.17 3.55
N ASN A 79 -17.60 -10.06 3.93
CA ASN A 79 -18.70 -10.84 3.39
C ASN A 79 -18.42 -12.36 3.39
N ASN A 80 -17.95 -12.89 4.52
CA ASN A 80 -17.61 -14.30 4.65
C ASN A 80 -18.86 -15.18 4.74
N VAL A 81 -19.96 -14.64 5.29
CA VAL A 81 -21.21 -15.38 5.51
C VAL A 81 -22.47 -14.62 5.13
N ASP A 82 -22.47 -13.29 5.22
CA ASP A 82 -23.72 -12.50 5.13
C ASP A 82 -24.35 -12.51 3.73
N GLY A 83 -23.54 -12.65 2.68
CA GLY A 83 -24.01 -12.54 1.30
C GLY A 83 -24.46 -11.13 0.91
N VAL A 84 -24.00 -10.11 1.64
CA VAL A 84 -24.37 -8.70 1.46
C VAL A 84 -23.21 -7.94 0.83
N PHE A 85 -23.51 -7.19 -0.24
CA PHE A 85 -22.54 -6.27 -0.84
C PHE A 85 -22.21 -5.15 0.14
N GLY A 86 -21.01 -5.23 0.70
CA GLY A 86 -20.48 -4.32 1.71
C GLY A 86 -18.96 -4.32 1.66
N GLY A 87 -18.37 -3.46 2.47
CA GLY A 87 -16.93 -3.37 2.60
C GLY A 87 -16.52 -2.43 3.71
N PHE A 88 -15.23 -2.36 3.95
CA PHE A 88 -14.62 -1.56 4.99
C PHE A 88 -13.21 -1.16 4.55
N SER A 89 -12.59 -0.24 5.27
CA SER A 89 -11.18 0.12 5.07
C SER A 89 -10.42 0.09 6.38
N VAL A 90 -9.09 0.07 6.29
CA VAL A 90 -8.22 0.37 7.43
C VAL A 90 -7.31 1.54 7.07
N SER A 91 -6.90 2.33 8.06
CA SER A 91 -6.02 3.49 7.83
C SER A 91 -5.09 3.70 9.02
N PRO A 92 -3.85 4.18 8.79
CA PRO A 92 -2.99 4.60 9.88
C PRO A 92 -3.67 5.71 10.69
N THR A 93 -3.70 5.56 12.01
CA THR A 93 -4.44 6.45 12.90
C THR A 93 -3.75 7.81 13.01
N GLY A 94 -4.46 8.87 12.67
CA GLY A 94 -3.98 10.25 12.84
C GLY A 94 -2.95 10.72 11.81
N GLU A 95 -2.63 9.88 10.82
CA GLU A 95 -1.72 10.23 9.75
C GLU A 95 -2.39 11.05 8.65
N SER A 96 -1.65 12.00 8.08
CA SER A 96 -2.12 12.83 6.98
C SER A 96 -0.95 13.27 6.11
N PHE A 97 -1.01 12.97 4.82
CA PHE A 97 0.07 13.24 3.86
C PHE A 97 -0.37 14.28 2.84
N THR A 98 0.51 15.22 2.51
CA THR A 98 0.23 16.31 1.57
C THR A 98 1.32 16.41 0.51
N GLY A 99 1.02 17.10 -0.60
CA GLY A 99 1.95 17.23 -1.72
C GLY A 99 1.97 16.00 -2.62
N ASN A 100 3.03 15.87 -3.42
CA ASN A 100 3.20 14.74 -4.31
C ASN A 100 3.88 13.58 -3.58
N TYR A 101 3.25 12.42 -3.58
CA TYR A 101 3.79 11.20 -2.97
C TYR A 101 3.41 9.98 -3.80
N THR A 102 4.13 8.89 -3.58
CA THR A 102 3.84 7.58 -4.15
C THR A 102 3.44 6.65 -3.01
N VAL A 103 2.39 5.86 -3.24
CA VAL A 103 2.01 4.76 -2.35
C VAL A 103 2.43 3.46 -3.02
N SER A 104 3.05 2.57 -2.25
CA SER A 104 3.45 1.23 -2.70
C SER A 104 3.10 0.24 -1.60
N PHE A 105 2.61 -0.93 -2.01
CA PHE A 105 2.17 -1.98 -1.12
C PHE A 105 2.35 -3.33 -1.83
N GLN A 106 2.39 -4.39 -1.03
CA GLN A 106 2.37 -5.76 -1.53
C GLN A 106 1.03 -6.36 -1.16
N MET A 107 0.32 -6.88 -2.16
CA MET A 107 -1.04 -7.41 -1.99
C MET A 107 -1.08 -8.86 -2.47
N TRP A 108 -1.65 -9.71 -1.64
CA TRP A 108 -2.04 -11.07 -2.00
C TRP A 108 -3.54 -11.22 -1.82
N GLN A 109 -4.21 -11.83 -2.81
CA GLN A 109 -5.63 -12.16 -2.73
C GLN A 109 -5.80 -13.67 -2.94
N ASN A 110 -6.76 -14.27 -2.26
CA ASN A 110 -7.18 -15.65 -2.46
C ASN A 110 -8.58 -15.67 -3.07
N TYR A 111 -8.88 -16.69 -3.88
CA TYR A 111 -10.22 -16.96 -4.39
C TYR A 111 -10.46 -18.47 -4.36
N VAL A 112 -11.73 -18.87 -4.23
CA VAL A 112 -12.09 -20.29 -4.34
C VAL A 112 -11.95 -20.71 -5.81
N GLY A 113 -11.29 -21.83 -6.06
CA GLY A 113 -11.06 -22.32 -7.42
C GLY A 113 -12.33 -22.79 -8.14
N PRO A 114 -12.18 -23.21 -9.42
CA PRO A 114 -10.92 -23.43 -10.13
C PRO A 114 -10.32 -22.15 -10.74
N VAL A 115 -9.05 -22.21 -11.14
CA VAL A 115 -8.37 -21.11 -11.85
C VAL A 115 -9.12 -20.78 -13.13
N GLY A 116 -9.44 -19.49 -13.33
CA GLY A 116 -10.16 -19.01 -14.51
C GLY A 116 -11.59 -18.59 -14.17
N PRO A 117 -12.57 -19.52 -14.11
CA PRO A 117 -13.96 -19.14 -13.88
C PRO A 117 -14.29 -18.82 -12.41
N GLY A 118 -13.36 -19.13 -11.48
CA GLY A 118 -13.60 -18.99 -10.04
C GLY A 118 -14.65 -19.96 -9.51
N GLY A 119 -14.83 -19.93 -8.20
CA GLY A 119 -15.89 -20.63 -7.48
C GLY A 119 -17.13 -19.75 -7.32
N SER A 120 -18.19 -20.32 -6.73
CA SER A 120 -19.36 -19.50 -6.37
C SER A 120 -18.99 -18.51 -5.27
N GLY A 121 -19.37 -17.24 -5.43
CA GLY A 121 -19.17 -16.20 -4.41
C GLY A 121 -17.73 -15.72 -4.24
N THR A 122 -16.85 -15.94 -5.23
CA THR A 122 -15.42 -15.65 -5.08
C THR A 122 -15.00 -14.24 -5.41
N THR A 123 -15.87 -13.48 -6.08
CA THR A 123 -15.55 -12.15 -6.56
C THR A 123 -15.52 -11.17 -5.38
N GLN A 124 -14.32 -10.95 -4.87
CA GLN A 124 -13.99 -10.00 -3.80
C GLN A 124 -13.11 -8.91 -4.37
N LEU A 125 -13.38 -7.65 -4.00
CA LEU A 125 -12.56 -6.51 -4.39
C LEU A 125 -11.54 -6.22 -3.30
N SER A 126 -10.25 -6.32 -3.63
CA SER A 126 -9.21 -5.73 -2.82
C SER A 126 -8.97 -4.31 -3.28
N THR A 127 -9.09 -3.34 -2.38
CA THR A 127 -8.92 -1.92 -2.69
C THR A 127 -7.81 -1.29 -1.88
N MET A 128 -7.08 -0.38 -2.50
CA MET A 128 -6.20 0.56 -1.82
C MET A 128 -6.58 1.98 -2.22
N GLY A 129 -6.33 2.96 -1.37
CA GLY A 129 -6.70 4.34 -1.69
C GLY A 129 -5.93 5.39 -0.90
N ILE A 130 -6.11 6.63 -1.33
CA ILE A 130 -5.51 7.83 -0.74
C ILE A 130 -6.57 8.90 -0.54
N GLY A 131 -6.33 9.83 0.38
CA GLY A 131 -7.23 10.95 0.64
C GLY A 131 -8.41 10.65 1.58
N SER A 132 -8.45 9.46 2.20
CA SER A 132 -9.42 9.20 3.27
C SER A 132 -9.12 10.05 4.51
N SER A 133 -10.16 10.47 5.23
CA SER A 133 -10.06 11.04 6.58
C SER A 133 -9.64 10.01 7.63
N GLY A 134 -9.71 8.71 7.29
CA GLY A 134 -9.46 7.62 8.23
C GLY A 134 -10.52 7.47 9.32
N THR A 135 -11.72 8.05 9.13
CA THR A 135 -12.83 8.00 10.10
C THR A 135 -14.12 7.38 9.56
N VAL A 136 -14.18 7.11 8.25
CA VAL A 136 -15.34 6.53 7.57
C VAL A 136 -14.88 5.39 6.68
N GLY A 137 -15.67 4.30 6.63
CA GLY A 137 -15.39 3.15 5.78
C GLY A 137 -15.42 3.53 4.30
N VAL A 138 -14.31 3.32 3.61
CA VAL A 138 -14.18 3.60 2.18
C VAL A 138 -14.18 2.27 1.43
N TRP A 139 -15.18 2.07 0.57
CA TRP A 139 -15.35 0.86 -0.22
C TRP A 139 -16.27 1.16 -1.42
N PRO A 140 -16.31 0.33 -2.48
CA PRO A 140 -16.99 0.67 -3.73
C PRO A 140 -18.49 1.05 -3.67
N GLY A 141 -19.24 0.56 -2.67
CA GLY A 141 -20.66 0.90 -2.50
C GLY A 141 -20.91 2.10 -1.59
N ASN A 142 -19.86 2.71 -1.03
CA ASN A 142 -19.92 4.00 -0.38
C ASN A 142 -19.09 4.98 -1.23
N GLY A 143 -19.72 6.03 -1.78
CA GLY A 143 -19.06 7.07 -2.59
C GLY A 143 -18.14 7.97 -1.75
N GLY A 144 -17.26 7.36 -0.98
CA GLY A 144 -16.45 7.98 0.05
C GLY A 144 -15.43 8.96 -0.50
N GLU A 145 -14.94 9.79 0.42
CA GLU A 145 -13.99 10.92 0.29
C GLU A 145 -12.59 10.62 -0.29
N ALA A 146 -12.36 9.42 -0.84
CA ALA A 146 -11.03 8.96 -1.23
C ALA A 146 -10.95 8.60 -2.72
N VAL A 147 -9.73 8.62 -3.25
CA VAL A 147 -9.43 7.96 -4.52
C VAL A 147 -8.98 6.54 -4.21
N MET A 148 -9.67 5.54 -4.77
CA MET A 148 -9.34 4.13 -4.60
C MET A 148 -9.02 3.45 -5.92
N PHE A 149 -8.14 2.47 -5.86
CA PHE A 149 -7.87 1.52 -6.93
C PHE A 149 -8.22 0.14 -6.42
N GLY A 150 -8.93 -0.65 -7.24
CA GLY A 150 -9.42 -1.96 -6.86
C GLY A 150 -9.14 -3.01 -7.90
N ALA A 151 -8.91 -4.24 -7.45
CA ALA A 151 -8.74 -5.41 -8.30
C ALA A 151 -9.63 -6.57 -7.82
N THR A 152 -10.15 -7.35 -8.76
CA THR A 152 -10.68 -8.70 -8.53
C THR A 152 -9.68 -9.72 -9.06
N LEU A 153 -9.50 -10.84 -8.34
CA LEU A 153 -8.51 -11.85 -8.72
C LEU A 153 -9.10 -13.04 -9.51
N ASP A 154 -10.38 -13.35 -9.29
CA ASP A 154 -11.02 -14.53 -9.87
C ASP A 154 -11.45 -14.35 -11.33
N GLY A 155 -11.31 -13.15 -11.90
CA GLY A 155 -11.73 -12.85 -13.28
C GLY A 155 -13.25 -12.94 -13.49
N GLY A 156 -14.03 -13.06 -12.41
CA GLY A 156 -15.48 -13.22 -12.44
C GLY A 156 -16.24 -11.92 -12.67
N SER A 157 -15.53 -10.78 -12.72
CA SER A 157 -16.14 -9.47 -12.93
C SER A 157 -16.07 -9.00 -14.37
N SER A 158 -17.03 -8.18 -14.80
CA SER A 158 -16.99 -7.51 -16.10
C SER A 158 -15.87 -6.48 -16.23
N VAL A 159 -15.31 -6.04 -15.11
CA VAL A 159 -14.19 -5.09 -15.04
C VAL A 159 -13.30 -5.49 -13.87
N ASP A 160 -12.12 -6.08 -14.10
CA ASP A 160 -11.31 -6.54 -12.97
C ASP A 160 -10.53 -5.42 -12.27
N TYR A 161 -10.07 -4.42 -13.03
CA TYR A 161 -9.29 -3.29 -12.52
C TYR A 161 -10.13 -2.02 -12.54
N ARG A 162 -10.20 -1.35 -11.40
CA ARG A 162 -11.12 -0.21 -11.19
C ARG A 162 -10.41 0.94 -10.52
N ALA A 163 -10.82 2.14 -10.87
CA ALA A 163 -10.51 3.36 -10.13
C ALA A 163 -11.82 4.00 -9.67
N TYR A 164 -11.86 4.44 -8.44
CA TYR A 164 -12.97 5.13 -7.81
C TYR A 164 -12.48 6.50 -7.33
N SER A 165 -13.32 7.50 -7.45
CA SER A 165 -13.13 8.82 -6.86
C SER A 165 -14.50 9.40 -6.51
N SER A 166 -14.56 10.21 -5.47
CA SER A 166 -15.74 11.04 -5.13
C SER A 166 -15.97 12.16 -6.12
#